data_AF-A0A9W6D366-F1
#
_entry.id   AF-A0A9W6D366-F1
#
_cell.length_a   1.000
_cell.length_b   1.000
_cell.length_c   1.000
_cell.angle_alpha   90.00
_cell.angle_beta   90.00
_cell.angle_gamma   90.00
#
_symmetry.space_group_name_H-M   'P 1'
#
loop_
_entity.id
_entity.type
_entity.pdbx_description
1 polymer ?
#
loop_
_entity_poly.entity_id
_entity_poly.type
_entity_poly.pdbx_seq_one_letter_code
_entity_poly.pdbx_strand_id
1 'polypeptide(L)'
;MSALTPAHPRRKCSVEEQGISNYTRVFYNPTTAQLYEQAVRRKEGLLAHQGPLVVRTGRFTGRAPNDKFIVKDASTADRVWWGEVNRPFDPEHFDRLHQRLLAYLQGRDIFVQDCYSGADEKYHLPIRIITENAWQSLFARNMFLRILDPEALAAFEPEFTLISAPHFSANPVTDHTHSGAFILMDFTKNLILIGGTGYGGEVKKSIFTVMNYLLPQKGVLPMHCSANIGKDGSSAIFFGLSGTGKTALSTDPERQLVGDDEHGWSENGIFNFEGGCYAKVIFLSPEAEPQIYQSLGRFGTVLENVAIDSKFRRLDLYDTSITENTRAAYPIGFIENASPTGLAPHPRHIVMLTCDAFGVLPPISKLTTRQAMYHFLSGYTAKVAGTEADIVEPQTTFSTCFGSPFMPLPPIVYADMLGRRIQEHGSTCWLINTGWTGGGFGIGSRISIKYTRRMVHAALGDRFQQVEFETEPYFGLSIPRQCPGVPSEVLNPIHTWKDKEAYERQAEDLRNRFRTNFKQFESQVDPELLALI
;
A
#
# COMPACT_ATOMS: atom_id res chain seq x y z
N MET A 1 30.78 42.32 -12.88
CA MET A 1 30.41 41.29 -13.87
C MET A 1 29.10 40.67 -13.42
N SER A 2 27.98 41.07 -14.03
CA SER A 2 26.68 40.47 -13.75
C SER A 2 26.66 39.06 -14.36
N ALA A 3 26.77 38.03 -13.53
CA ALA A 3 26.51 36.68 -13.96
C ALA A 3 25.02 36.58 -14.33
N LEU A 4 24.76 36.52 -15.64
CA LEU A 4 23.47 36.19 -16.21
C LEU A 4 22.98 34.90 -15.55
N THR A 5 21.89 35.00 -14.80
CA THR A 5 21.10 33.85 -14.37
C THR A 5 20.64 33.15 -15.65
N PRO A 6 20.92 31.86 -15.87
CA PRO A 6 20.41 31.18 -17.05
C PRO A 6 18.89 31.22 -17.00
N ALA A 7 18.26 31.80 -18.02
CA ALA A 7 16.81 31.77 -18.15
C ALA A 7 16.36 30.31 -18.08
N HIS A 8 15.68 29.93 -17.01
CA HIS A 8 15.00 28.64 -16.96
C HIS A 8 14.03 28.59 -18.13
N PRO A 9 13.95 27.47 -18.88
CA PRO A 9 12.90 27.30 -19.86
C PRO A 9 11.56 27.62 -19.19
N ARG A 10 10.75 28.47 -19.81
CA ARG A 10 9.45 28.87 -19.25
C ARG A 10 8.63 27.59 -19.03
N ARG A 11 8.45 27.21 -17.77
CA ARG A 11 7.58 26.10 -17.37
C ARG A 11 6.17 26.40 -17.83
N LYS A 12 5.45 25.37 -18.28
CA LYS A 12 4.09 25.53 -18.81
C LYS A 12 3.06 25.88 -17.74
N CYS A 13 3.18 25.30 -16.55
CA CYS A 13 2.24 25.47 -15.43
C CYS A 13 2.97 25.84 -14.11
N SER A 14 2.56 26.94 -13.46
CA SER A 14 3.14 27.41 -12.18
C SER A 14 2.20 27.21 -10.97
N VAL A 15 2.72 27.35 -9.74
CA VAL A 15 1.93 27.17 -8.50
C VAL A 15 0.84 28.23 -8.31
N GLU A 16 0.95 29.38 -8.97
CA GLU A 16 -0.06 30.43 -8.99
C GLU A 16 -1.36 29.94 -9.64
N GLU A 17 -1.28 29.02 -10.61
CA GLU A 17 -2.46 28.38 -11.22
C GLU A 17 -3.18 27.44 -10.23
N GLN A 18 -2.50 26.99 -9.17
CA GLN A 18 -3.09 26.28 -8.04
C GLN A 18 -3.57 27.24 -6.93
N GLY A 19 -3.60 28.55 -7.19
CA GLY A 19 -4.06 29.57 -6.25
C GLY A 19 -3.02 29.99 -5.18
N ILE A 20 -1.78 29.48 -5.26
CA ILE A 20 -0.72 29.82 -4.31
C ILE A 20 -0.05 31.13 -4.75
N SER A 21 -0.18 32.17 -3.93
CA SER A 21 0.41 33.48 -4.18
C SER A 21 1.28 33.95 -3.01
N ASN A 22 2.05 35.02 -3.20
CA ASN A 22 2.83 35.69 -2.14
C ASN A 22 3.80 34.75 -1.38
N TYR A 23 4.28 33.68 -1.99
CA TYR A 23 5.29 32.80 -1.39
C TYR A 23 6.66 33.51 -1.32
N THR A 24 7.53 33.04 -0.42
CA THR A 24 8.92 33.53 -0.32
C THR A 24 9.79 32.97 -1.45
N ARG A 25 9.74 31.66 -1.66
CA ARG A 25 10.45 30.97 -2.75
C ARG A 25 9.73 29.68 -3.14
N VAL A 26 9.78 29.32 -4.41
CA VAL A 26 9.36 27.99 -4.88
C VAL A 26 10.58 27.20 -5.34
N PHE A 27 10.70 25.97 -4.84
CA PHE A 27 11.68 24.98 -5.23
C PHE A 27 10.99 23.93 -6.09
N TYR A 28 11.08 24.07 -7.41
CA TYR A 28 10.51 23.09 -8.34
C TYR A 28 11.48 21.95 -8.62
N ASN A 29 10.99 20.73 -8.44
CA ASN A 29 11.69 19.46 -8.70
C ASN A 29 13.10 19.42 -8.13
N PRO A 30 13.34 19.88 -6.88
CA PRO A 30 14.67 19.88 -6.28
C PRO A 30 15.22 18.46 -6.23
N THR A 31 16.54 18.36 -6.44
CA THR A 31 17.26 17.09 -6.37
C THR A 31 17.34 16.58 -4.94
N THR A 32 17.65 15.30 -4.77
CA THR A 32 17.84 14.69 -3.44
C THR A 32 18.84 15.47 -2.59
N ALA A 33 19.96 15.93 -3.17
CA ALA A 33 20.95 16.74 -2.45
C ALA A 33 20.40 18.09 -1.97
N GLN A 34 19.69 18.81 -2.84
CA GLN A 34 19.06 20.07 -2.47
C GLN A 34 18.03 19.87 -1.35
N LEU A 35 17.24 18.80 -1.41
CA LEU A 35 16.24 18.48 -0.38
C LEU A 35 16.88 18.12 0.96
N TYR A 36 17.98 17.38 0.96
CA TYR A 36 18.75 17.10 2.18
C TYR A 36 19.28 18.38 2.83
N GLU A 37 19.89 19.27 2.04
CA GLU A 37 20.37 20.55 2.55
C GLU A 37 19.24 21.38 3.17
N GLN A 38 18.09 21.45 2.50
CA GLN A 38 16.94 22.19 2.99
C GLN A 38 16.37 21.56 4.25
N ALA A 39 16.14 20.25 4.28
CA ALA A 39 15.61 19.55 5.45
C ALA A 39 16.50 19.73 6.69
N VAL A 40 17.83 19.66 6.53
CA VAL A 40 18.77 19.87 7.65
C VAL A 40 18.79 21.33 8.10
N ARG A 41 18.90 22.30 7.16
CA ARG A 41 18.89 23.74 7.49
C ARG A 41 17.61 24.16 8.20
N ARG A 42 16.47 23.58 7.80
CA ARG A 42 15.14 23.85 8.34
C ARG A 42 14.81 23.03 9.58
N LYS A 43 15.74 22.19 10.05
CA LYS A 43 15.58 21.31 11.22
C LYS A 43 14.38 20.35 11.10
N GLU A 44 14.06 19.94 9.88
CA GLU A 44 12.98 19.00 9.59
C GLU A 44 13.40 17.54 9.86
N GLY A 45 14.71 17.27 9.89
CA GLY A 45 15.24 15.93 10.13
C GLY A 45 16.72 15.95 10.53
N LEU A 46 17.23 14.75 10.82
CA LEU A 46 18.61 14.49 11.24
C LEU A 46 19.25 13.48 10.32
N LEU A 47 20.52 13.68 9.97
CA LEU A 47 21.29 12.67 9.23
C LEU A 47 21.71 11.55 10.18
N ALA A 48 21.40 10.31 9.82
CA ALA A 48 21.94 9.14 10.49
C ALA A 48 23.31 8.74 9.91
N HIS A 49 24.00 7.84 10.62
CA HIS A 49 25.18 7.17 10.13
C HIS A 49 24.91 6.56 8.74
N GLN A 50 25.87 6.69 7.82
CA GLN A 50 25.80 6.29 6.40
C GLN A 50 24.91 7.15 5.48
N GLY A 51 24.15 8.11 6.04
CA GLY A 51 23.50 9.17 5.28
C GLY A 51 21.98 9.12 5.05
N PRO A 52 21.16 8.23 5.64
CA PRO A 52 19.70 8.40 5.54
C PRO A 52 19.23 9.61 6.36
N LEU A 53 18.08 10.17 5.99
CA LEU A 53 17.45 11.28 6.70
C LEU A 53 16.37 10.76 7.65
N VAL A 54 16.58 10.91 8.96
CA VAL A 54 15.60 10.54 9.99
C VAL A 54 14.69 11.73 10.28
N VAL A 55 13.38 11.54 10.18
CA VAL A 55 12.36 12.58 10.39
C VAL A 55 11.37 12.20 11.49
N ARG A 56 10.59 13.18 11.94
CA ARG A 56 9.49 13.01 12.89
C ARG A 56 8.20 13.52 12.28
N THR A 57 7.16 12.71 12.32
CA THR A 57 5.87 13.02 11.66
C THR A 57 4.87 13.71 12.60
N GLY A 58 5.28 13.99 13.84
CA GLY A 58 4.46 14.63 14.86
C GLY A 58 3.51 13.65 15.55
N ARG A 59 2.29 14.10 15.88
CA ARG A 59 1.28 13.30 16.58
C ARG A 59 0.88 12.03 15.82
N PHE A 60 0.83 12.12 14.49
CA PHE A 60 0.40 11.02 13.64
C PHE A 60 1.63 10.24 13.15
N THR A 61 1.83 9.04 13.69
CA THR A 61 2.87 8.08 13.27
C THR A 61 2.33 6.98 12.35
N GLY A 62 1.09 7.16 11.89
CA GLY A 62 0.34 6.30 11.00
C GLY A 62 -0.81 7.09 10.38
N ARG A 63 -1.67 6.41 9.62
CA ARG A 63 -2.82 7.05 8.96
C ARG A 63 -3.81 7.62 9.98
N ALA A 64 -4.53 8.66 9.59
CA ALA A 64 -5.64 9.27 10.30
C ALA A 64 -6.97 8.93 9.59
N PRO A 65 -7.47 7.68 9.67
CA PRO A 65 -8.59 7.21 8.86
C PRO A 65 -9.88 8.00 9.11
N ASN A 66 -10.09 8.50 10.33
CA ASN A 66 -11.26 9.30 10.68
C ASN A 66 -11.23 10.73 10.12
N ASP A 67 -10.07 11.17 9.65
CA ASP A 67 -9.82 12.51 9.12
C ASP A 67 -9.69 12.50 7.58
N LYS A 68 -9.97 11.36 6.93
CA LYS A 68 -10.07 11.23 5.48
C LYS A 68 -11.50 11.48 5.00
N PHE A 69 -11.66 12.34 4.01
CA PHE A 69 -12.95 12.65 3.40
C PHE A 69 -12.86 12.79 1.88
N ILE A 70 -14.00 12.59 1.22
CA ILE A 70 -14.17 12.80 -0.23
C ILE A 70 -15.30 13.80 -0.42
N VAL A 71 -15.08 14.82 -1.25
CA VAL A 71 -16.10 15.81 -1.59
C VAL A 71 -17.27 15.12 -2.28
N LYS A 72 -18.48 15.33 -1.74
CA LYS A 72 -19.73 14.80 -2.29
C LYS A 72 -20.38 15.84 -3.18
N ASP A 73 -20.18 15.68 -4.48
CA ASP A 73 -20.76 16.53 -5.53
C ASP A 73 -21.48 15.67 -6.58
N ALA A 74 -21.95 16.28 -7.67
CA ALA A 74 -22.65 15.57 -8.73
C ALA A 74 -21.83 14.46 -9.42
N SER A 75 -20.49 14.55 -9.41
CA SER A 75 -19.61 13.56 -10.03
C SER A 75 -19.35 12.35 -9.13
N THR A 76 -19.38 12.54 -7.81
CA THR A 76 -19.04 11.52 -6.82
C THR A 76 -20.26 10.90 -6.14
N ALA A 77 -21.40 11.60 -6.09
CA ALA A 77 -22.58 11.23 -5.30
C ALA A 77 -23.06 9.79 -5.53
N ASP A 78 -23.11 9.34 -6.79
CA ASP A 78 -23.64 8.02 -7.15
C ASP A 78 -22.55 6.98 -7.44
N ARG A 79 -21.27 7.39 -7.43
CA ARG A 79 -20.13 6.51 -7.76
C ARG A 79 -19.37 6.06 -6.53
N VAL A 80 -19.23 6.95 -5.55
CA VAL A 80 -18.45 6.66 -4.33
C VAL A 80 -19.28 5.78 -3.41
N TRP A 81 -18.63 4.75 -2.86
CA TRP A 81 -19.20 3.90 -1.82
C TRP A 81 -19.12 4.61 -0.47
N TRP A 82 -20.11 5.47 -0.21
CA TRP A 82 -20.19 6.26 1.01
C TRP A 82 -20.36 5.38 2.26
N GLY A 83 -19.65 5.74 3.33
CA GLY A 83 -19.69 5.03 4.60
C GLY A 83 -18.64 5.53 5.58
N GLU A 84 -18.29 4.70 6.56
CA GLU A 84 -17.29 5.08 7.57
C GLU A 84 -15.89 5.32 7.00
N VAL A 85 -15.56 4.66 5.89
CA VAL A 85 -14.30 4.78 5.16
C VAL A 85 -14.29 6.00 4.23
N ASN A 86 -15.29 6.10 3.35
CA ASN A 86 -15.43 7.21 2.40
C ASN A 86 -16.46 8.19 2.97
N ARG A 87 -15.98 9.12 3.79
CA ARG A 87 -16.82 10.11 4.46
C ARG A 87 -17.13 11.27 3.52
N PRO A 88 -18.41 11.66 3.36
CA PRO A 88 -18.75 12.78 2.51
C PRO A 88 -18.25 14.09 3.13
N PHE A 89 -17.78 15.00 2.27
CA PHE A 89 -17.46 16.37 2.63
C PHE A 89 -18.23 17.35 1.75
N ASP A 90 -18.65 18.46 2.33
CA ASP A 90 -19.38 19.48 1.61
C ASP A 90 -18.44 20.31 0.69
N PRO A 91 -18.82 20.56 -0.58
CA PRO A 91 -17.98 21.32 -1.51
C PRO A 91 -17.65 22.76 -1.05
N GLU A 92 -18.60 23.46 -0.44
CA GLU A 92 -18.37 24.83 0.03
C GLU A 92 -17.41 24.82 1.23
N HIS A 93 -17.52 23.82 2.10
CA HIS A 93 -16.62 23.66 3.24
C HIS A 93 -15.20 23.34 2.77
N PHE A 94 -15.07 22.49 1.74
CA PHE A 94 -13.79 22.21 1.10
C PHE A 94 -13.16 23.50 0.58
N ASP A 95 -13.94 24.33 -0.12
CA ASP A 95 -13.45 25.58 -0.69
C ASP A 95 -13.00 26.58 0.37
N ARG A 96 -13.76 26.73 1.46
CA ARG A 96 -13.35 27.60 2.57
C ARG A 96 -12.04 27.12 3.20
N LEU A 97 -11.89 25.83 3.45
CA LEU A 97 -10.67 25.27 4.01
C LEU A 97 -9.48 25.38 3.04
N HIS A 98 -9.72 25.16 1.74
CA HIS A 98 -8.72 25.36 0.70
C HIS A 98 -8.21 26.81 0.69
N GLN A 99 -9.09 27.80 0.71
CA GLN A 99 -8.69 29.21 0.75
C GLN A 99 -7.87 29.56 2.00
N ARG A 100 -8.22 29.00 3.16
CA ARG A 100 -7.44 29.17 4.40
C ARG A 100 -6.06 28.53 4.30
N LEU A 101 -5.97 27.35 3.70
CA LEU A 101 -4.69 26.68 3.45
C LEU A 101 -3.81 27.52 2.50
N LEU A 102 -4.37 28.04 1.41
CA LEU A 102 -3.64 28.93 0.49
C LEU A 102 -3.17 30.20 1.19
N ALA A 103 -4.01 30.81 2.03
CA ALA A 103 -3.64 31.96 2.85
C ALA A 103 -2.50 31.63 3.83
N TYR A 104 -2.52 30.44 4.43
CA TYR A 104 -1.46 29.96 5.31
C TYR A 104 -0.09 29.82 4.61
N LEU A 105 -0.10 29.44 3.33
CA LEU A 105 1.10 29.26 2.52
C LEU A 105 1.75 30.58 2.08
N GLN A 106 1.07 31.73 2.23
CA GLN A 106 1.66 33.03 1.93
C GLN A 106 2.85 33.32 2.87
N GLY A 107 3.92 33.90 2.32
CA GLY A 107 5.17 34.20 3.01
C GLY A 107 6.04 32.97 3.31
N ARG A 108 5.67 31.78 2.84
CA ARG A 108 6.43 30.53 3.07
C ARG A 108 7.22 30.11 1.84
N ASP A 109 8.22 29.28 2.07
CA ASP A 109 8.85 28.51 1.00
C ASP A 109 7.98 27.33 0.61
N ILE A 110 7.94 27.02 -0.68
CA ILE A 110 7.13 25.96 -1.27
C ILE A 110 8.04 24.99 -2.02
N PHE A 111 7.82 23.70 -1.85
CA PHE A 111 8.50 22.64 -2.58
C PHE A 111 7.49 21.95 -3.51
N VAL A 112 7.89 21.74 -4.76
CA VAL A 112 7.06 21.12 -5.78
C VAL A 112 7.78 19.90 -6.35
N GLN A 113 7.10 18.76 -6.44
CA GLN A 113 7.52 17.61 -7.24
C GLN A 113 6.46 17.28 -8.28
N ASP A 114 6.83 17.42 -9.54
CA ASP A 114 6.09 16.94 -10.71
C ASP A 114 6.54 15.50 -10.98
N CYS A 115 5.60 14.55 -10.93
CA CYS A 115 5.86 13.11 -11.03
C CYS A 115 4.73 12.43 -11.80
N TYR A 116 4.90 11.13 -12.07
CA TYR A 116 3.80 10.27 -12.50
C TYR A 116 3.42 9.28 -11.40
N SER A 117 2.14 8.89 -11.36
CA SER A 117 1.71 7.63 -10.75
C SER A 117 1.24 6.67 -11.85
N GLY A 118 1.79 5.46 -11.88
CA GLY A 118 1.58 4.48 -12.95
C GLY A 118 2.73 4.46 -13.95
N ALA A 119 3.37 3.29 -14.10
CA ALA A 119 4.50 3.10 -15.00
C ALA A 119 4.08 2.86 -16.47
N ASP A 120 2.84 2.46 -16.72
CA ASP A 120 2.30 2.33 -18.08
C ASP A 120 1.90 3.71 -18.59
N GLU A 121 2.62 4.22 -19.60
CA GLU A 121 2.40 5.55 -20.20
C GLU A 121 0.96 5.76 -20.68
N LYS A 122 0.24 4.70 -21.08
CA LYS A 122 -1.16 4.81 -21.49
C LYS A 122 -2.09 5.20 -20.33
N TYR A 123 -1.72 4.84 -19.10
CA TYR A 123 -2.57 4.96 -17.92
C TYR A 123 -1.96 5.78 -16.79
N HIS A 124 -0.74 6.30 -16.97
CA HIS A 124 -0.08 7.10 -15.96
C HIS A 124 -0.87 8.37 -15.66
N LEU A 125 -0.79 8.84 -14.43
CA LEU A 125 -1.41 10.07 -13.97
C LEU A 125 -0.31 11.11 -13.71
N PRO A 126 -0.27 12.21 -14.47
CA PRO A 126 0.55 13.37 -14.15
C PRO A 126 0.11 13.98 -12.82
N ILE A 127 0.96 13.89 -11.79
CA ILE A 127 0.69 14.39 -10.44
C ILE A 127 1.66 15.49 -10.03
N ARG A 128 1.14 16.55 -9.42
CA ARG A 128 1.94 17.60 -8.77
C ARG A 128 1.77 17.53 -7.27
N ILE A 129 2.87 17.32 -6.55
CA ILE A 129 2.93 17.33 -5.09
C ILE A 129 3.51 18.67 -4.63
N ILE A 130 2.74 19.44 -3.88
CA ILE A 130 3.12 20.73 -3.31
C ILE A 130 3.19 20.59 -1.79
N THR A 131 4.29 21.02 -1.17
CA THR A 131 4.46 20.94 0.29
C THR A 131 5.31 22.06 0.86
N GLU A 132 5.09 22.42 2.13
CA GLU A 132 5.91 23.37 2.89
C GLU A 132 7.23 22.77 3.45
N ASN A 133 7.36 21.44 3.40
CA ASN A 133 8.48 20.69 3.99
C ASN A 133 9.38 20.07 2.91
N ALA A 134 10.69 20.27 3.02
CA ALA A 134 11.67 19.67 2.11
C ALA A 134 11.68 18.14 2.22
N TRP A 135 11.55 17.58 3.43
CA TRP A 135 11.56 16.13 3.60
C TRP A 135 10.34 15.44 2.97
N GLN A 136 9.15 16.07 2.98
CA GLN A 136 7.96 15.52 2.31
C GLN A 136 8.11 15.59 0.78
N SER A 137 8.79 16.62 0.27
CA SER A 137 9.17 16.67 -1.14
C SER A 137 10.13 15.53 -1.52
N LEU A 138 11.08 15.19 -0.62
CA LEU A 138 11.95 14.04 -0.81
C LEU A 138 11.19 12.71 -0.75
N PHE A 139 10.23 12.60 0.17
CA PHE A 139 9.33 11.45 0.25
C PHE A 139 8.57 11.26 -1.08
N ALA A 140 7.93 12.30 -1.60
CA ALA A 140 7.23 12.25 -2.89
C ALA A 140 8.16 11.86 -4.04
N ARG A 141 9.37 12.45 -4.09
CA ARG A 141 10.42 12.12 -5.06
C ARG A 141 10.89 10.66 -4.96
N ASN A 142 10.80 10.04 -3.79
CA ASN A 142 11.11 8.63 -3.62
C ASN A 142 9.95 7.74 -4.04
N MET A 143 8.72 8.09 -3.65
CA MET A 143 7.56 7.23 -3.83
C MET A 143 7.00 7.21 -5.24
N PHE A 144 7.05 8.33 -5.97
CA PHE A 144 6.44 8.44 -7.29
C PHE A 144 7.47 8.36 -8.42
N LEU A 145 6.99 8.14 -9.64
CA LEU A 145 7.84 8.00 -10.81
C LEU A 145 8.41 9.35 -11.21
N ARG A 146 9.74 9.43 -11.23
CA ARG A 146 10.47 10.65 -11.54
C ARG A 146 10.45 10.89 -13.05
N ILE A 147 10.24 12.15 -13.43
CA ILE A 147 10.43 12.61 -14.79
C ILE A 147 11.91 12.96 -14.96
N LEU A 148 12.65 12.13 -15.68
CA LEU A 148 14.09 12.29 -15.87
C LEU A 148 14.44 13.14 -17.09
N ASP A 149 13.56 13.16 -18.09
CA ASP A 149 13.72 14.00 -19.28
C ASP A 149 13.42 15.47 -18.94
N PRO A 150 14.40 16.39 -19.09
CA PRO A 150 14.20 17.82 -18.85
C PRO A 150 13.14 18.46 -19.74
N GLU A 151 12.96 17.98 -20.98
CA GLU A 151 11.97 18.54 -21.91
C GLU A 151 10.55 18.17 -21.50
N ALA A 152 10.31 16.87 -21.22
CA ALA A 152 9.05 16.42 -20.63
C ALA A 152 8.73 17.15 -19.31
N LEU A 153 9.73 17.36 -18.45
CA LEU A 153 9.54 18.08 -17.19
C LEU A 153 9.21 19.56 -17.38
N ALA A 154 9.75 20.21 -18.41
CA ALA A 154 9.44 21.62 -18.72
C ALA A 154 8.03 21.77 -19.32
N ALA A 155 7.57 20.76 -20.07
CA ALA A 155 6.24 20.70 -20.68
C ALA A 155 5.15 20.13 -19.76
N PHE A 156 5.50 19.67 -18.55
CA PHE A 156 4.60 18.99 -17.63
C PHE A 156 3.37 19.84 -17.25
N GLU A 157 2.20 19.20 -17.29
CA GLU A 157 0.94 19.71 -16.79
C GLU A 157 0.33 18.70 -15.81
N PRO A 158 -0.02 19.11 -14.58
CA PRO A 158 -0.63 18.21 -13.62
C PRO A 158 -2.09 17.91 -14.02
N GLU A 159 -2.44 16.63 -14.04
CA GLU A 159 -3.84 16.19 -14.08
C GLU A 159 -4.45 16.10 -12.69
N PHE A 160 -3.60 15.88 -11.67
CA PHE A 160 -4.01 15.89 -10.26
C PHE A 160 -2.98 16.64 -9.41
N THR A 161 -3.46 17.44 -8.46
CA THR A 161 -2.60 18.18 -7.52
C THR A 161 -2.85 17.73 -6.09
N LEU A 162 -1.77 17.61 -5.30
CA LEU A 162 -1.83 17.39 -3.86
C LEU A 162 -1.10 18.54 -3.16
N ILE A 163 -1.76 19.20 -2.21
CA ILE A 163 -1.19 20.23 -1.36
C ILE A 163 -1.10 19.70 0.08
N SER A 164 0.13 19.55 0.59
CA SER A 164 0.41 19.07 1.95
C SER A 164 1.07 20.16 2.79
N ALA A 165 0.35 20.65 3.80
CA ALA A 165 0.88 21.57 4.82
C ALA A 165 0.70 20.98 6.23
N PRO A 166 1.61 20.10 6.67
CA PRO A 166 1.49 19.40 7.95
C PRO A 166 1.31 20.29 9.18
N HIS A 167 1.82 21.52 9.12
CA HIS A 167 1.76 22.46 10.24
C HIS A 167 0.51 23.35 10.22
N PHE A 168 -0.34 23.23 9.19
CA PHE A 168 -1.65 23.86 9.15
C PHE A 168 -2.70 22.88 9.67
N SER A 169 -3.38 23.25 10.75
CA SER A 169 -4.45 22.43 11.33
C SER A 169 -5.82 23.03 11.03
N ALA A 170 -6.79 22.17 10.71
CA ALA A 170 -8.19 22.55 10.67
C ALA A 170 -8.71 22.89 12.08
N ASN A 171 -9.78 23.66 12.13
CA ASN A 171 -10.62 23.83 13.30
C ASN A 171 -11.89 22.98 13.10
N PRO A 172 -12.07 21.88 13.87
CA PRO A 172 -13.19 20.95 13.69
C PRO A 172 -14.57 21.61 13.64
N VAL A 173 -14.78 22.65 14.44
CA VAL A 173 -16.08 23.33 14.55
C VAL A 173 -16.37 24.17 13.31
N THR A 174 -15.40 24.92 12.81
CA THR A 174 -15.61 25.85 11.68
C THR A 174 -15.39 25.21 10.32
N ASP A 175 -14.49 24.23 10.25
CA ASP A 175 -14.11 23.55 9.01
C ASP A 175 -14.87 22.23 8.82
N HIS A 176 -15.68 21.82 9.80
CA HIS A 176 -16.47 20.58 9.76
C HIS A 176 -15.60 19.33 9.55
N THR A 177 -14.39 19.35 10.10
CA THR A 177 -13.48 18.19 10.15
C THR A 177 -13.67 17.43 11.46
N HIS A 178 -13.21 16.17 11.49
CA HIS A 178 -13.26 15.34 12.70
C HIS A 178 -12.24 15.82 13.76
N SER A 179 -11.03 16.17 13.33
CA SER A 179 -9.99 16.73 14.18
C SER A 179 -9.24 17.88 13.46
N GLY A 180 -8.11 18.31 14.03
CA GLY A 180 -7.24 19.28 13.36
C GLY A 180 -6.49 18.70 12.15
N ALA A 181 -6.41 17.37 12.03
CA ALA A 181 -5.93 16.73 10.81
C ALA A 181 -7.06 16.64 9.77
N PHE A 182 -6.67 16.65 8.50
CA PHE A 182 -7.59 16.43 7.39
C PHE A 182 -6.85 15.88 6.17
N ILE A 183 -7.51 14.98 5.45
CA ILE A 183 -7.10 14.43 4.15
C ILE A 183 -8.35 14.51 3.26
N LEU A 184 -8.44 15.58 2.48
CA LEU A 184 -9.61 15.92 1.69
C LEU A 184 -9.34 15.70 0.21
N MET A 185 -10.25 15.00 -0.47
CA MET A 185 -10.11 14.70 -1.89
C MET A 185 -11.31 15.24 -2.66
N ASP A 186 -11.05 16.08 -3.65
CA ASP A 186 -12.04 16.59 -4.61
C ASP A 186 -11.69 16.06 -6.01
N PHE A 187 -12.51 15.13 -6.50
CA PHE A 187 -12.34 14.50 -7.80
C PHE A 187 -12.83 15.38 -8.97
N THR A 188 -13.68 16.37 -8.71
CA THR A 188 -14.12 17.33 -9.73
C THR A 188 -13.02 18.36 -9.98
N LYS A 189 -12.32 18.78 -8.92
CA LYS A 189 -11.22 19.75 -8.99
C LYS A 189 -9.85 19.11 -9.18
N ASN A 190 -9.77 17.77 -9.20
CA ASN A 190 -8.55 16.99 -9.20
C ASN A 190 -7.52 17.45 -8.15
N LEU A 191 -8.00 17.65 -6.91
CA LEU A 191 -7.24 18.26 -5.83
C LEU A 191 -7.33 17.45 -4.53
N ILE A 192 -6.17 17.21 -3.91
CA ILE A 192 -6.05 16.68 -2.55
C ILE A 192 -5.48 17.76 -1.63
N LEU A 193 -6.09 17.92 -0.45
CA LEU A 193 -5.58 18.77 0.63
C LEU A 193 -5.22 17.91 1.84
N ILE A 194 -4.00 18.07 2.36
CA ILE A 194 -3.53 17.41 3.58
C ILE A 194 -3.02 18.45 4.56
N GLY A 195 -3.49 18.38 5.80
CA GLY A 195 -3.01 19.22 6.90
C GLY A 195 -3.17 18.56 8.27
N GLY A 196 -2.49 19.12 9.28
CA GLY A 196 -2.51 18.66 10.67
C GLY A 196 -1.82 17.31 10.91
N THR A 197 -1.24 16.71 9.87
CA THR A 197 -0.49 15.46 9.93
C THR A 197 0.79 15.55 9.10
N GLY A 198 1.92 15.12 9.68
CA GLY A 198 3.19 14.99 8.98
C GLY A 198 3.42 13.62 8.39
N TYR A 199 2.50 12.66 8.51
CA TYR A 199 2.74 11.28 8.11
C TYR A 199 2.83 11.14 6.58
N GLY A 200 3.99 10.71 6.05
CA GLY A 200 4.22 10.59 4.60
C GLY A 200 3.27 9.61 3.92
N GLY A 201 2.82 8.59 4.66
CA GLY A 201 1.84 7.63 4.16
C GLY A 201 0.52 8.24 3.70
N GLU A 202 0.12 9.44 4.18
CA GLU A 202 -1.08 10.12 3.66
C GLU A 202 -0.87 10.65 2.24
N VAL A 203 0.33 11.12 1.90
CA VAL A 203 0.67 11.52 0.53
C VAL A 203 0.60 10.32 -0.41
N LYS A 204 1.24 9.20 -0.03
CA LYS A 204 1.22 7.93 -0.79
C LYS A 204 -0.22 7.45 -1.00
N LYS A 205 -0.97 7.24 0.09
CA LYS A 205 -2.27 6.57 0.04
C LYS A 205 -3.41 7.44 -0.48
N SER A 206 -3.24 8.76 -0.48
CA SER A 206 -4.19 9.66 -1.17
C SER A 206 -4.11 9.50 -2.68
N ILE A 207 -2.89 9.48 -3.25
CA ILE A 207 -2.71 9.19 -4.67
C ILE A 207 -3.19 7.78 -5.02
N PHE A 208 -2.92 6.78 -4.16
CA PHE A 208 -3.47 5.45 -4.38
C PHE A 208 -5.00 5.44 -4.41
N THR A 209 -5.67 6.17 -3.51
CA THR A 209 -7.12 6.31 -3.52
C THR A 209 -7.61 6.94 -4.83
N VAL A 210 -6.88 7.93 -5.36
CA VAL A 210 -7.19 8.53 -6.66
C VAL A 210 -7.08 7.52 -7.80
N MET A 211 -6.01 6.72 -7.82
CA MET A 211 -5.84 5.65 -8.80
C MET A 211 -6.96 4.61 -8.68
N ASN A 212 -7.39 4.27 -7.45
CA ASN A 212 -8.51 3.36 -7.22
C ASN A 212 -9.87 3.92 -7.68
N TYR A 213 -10.02 5.24 -7.83
CA TYR A 213 -11.22 5.87 -8.37
C TYR A 213 -11.18 5.96 -9.90
N LEU A 214 -10.07 6.44 -10.48
CA LEU A 214 -9.96 6.78 -11.89
C LEU A 214 -9.77 5.55 -12.80
N LEU A 215 -8.92 4.60 -12.41
CA LEU A 215 -8.52 3.49 -13.27
C LEU A 215 -9.64 2.49 -13.61
N PRO A 216 -10.56 2.15 -12.70
CA PRO A 216 -11.71 1.29 -13.05
C PRO A 216 -12.53 1.84 -14.22
N GLN A 217 -12.64 3.17 -14.32
CA GLN A 217 -13.36 3.85 -15.42
C GLN A 217 -12.63 3.73 -16.76
N LYS A 218 -11.32 3.44 -16.72
CA LYS A 218 -10.47 3.15 -17.88
C LYS A 218 -10.28 1.64 -18.12
N GLY A 219 -11.03 0.79 -17.42
CA GLY A 219 -10.92 -0.68 -17.56
C GLY A 219 -9.65 -1.29 -16.93
N VAL A 220 -8.93 -0.55 -16.11
CA VAL A 220 -7.73 -1.02 -15.41
C VAL A 220 -8.09 -1.37 -13.98
N LEU A 221 -7.78 -2.60 -13.54
CA LEU A 221 -8.00 -3.04 -12.16
C LEU A 221 -6.87 -2.51 -11.27
N PRO A 222 -7.11 -1.59 -10.35
CA PRO A 222 -6.11 -1.18 -9.39
C PRO A 222 -6.06 -2.20 -8.23
N MET A 223 -4.86 -2.46 -7.72
CA MET A 223 -4.58 -3.57 -6.81
C MET A 223 -3.64 -3.13 -5.70
N HIS A 224 -4.01 -3.45 -4.46
CA HIS A 224 -3.14 -3.31 -3.29
C HIS A 224 -2.33 -4.60 -3.09
N CYS A 225 -1.33 -4.81 -3.94
CA CYS A 225 -0.51 -6.01 -3.98
C CYS A 225 0.95 -5.67 -4.29
N SER A 226 1.88 -6.54 -3.91
CA SER A 226 3.20 -6.55 -4.55
C SER A 226 3.18 -7.41 -5.81
N ALA A 227 4.15 -7.24 -6.69
CA ALA A 227 4.29 -8.04 -7.89
C ALA A 227 5.76 -8.33 -8.22
N ASN A 228 6.02 -9.50 -8.82
CA ASN A 228 7.34 -9.88 -9.30
C ASN A 228 7.27 -10.72 -10.59
N ILE A 229 8.40 -10.84 -11.29
CA ILE A 229 8.55 -11.58 -12.55
C ILE A 229 9.64 -12.62 -12.41
N GLY A 230 9.36 -13.86 -12.82
CA GLY A 230 10.37 -14.91 -12.92
C GLY A 230 11.27 -14.73 -14.15
N LYS A 231 12.40 -15.45 -14.17
CA LYS A 231 13.32 -15.47 -15.32
C LYS A 231 12.67 -15.97 -16.62
N ASP A 232 11.58 -16.72 -16.52
CA ASP A 232 10.78 -17.21 -17.63
C ASP A 232 9.72 -16.19 -18.12
N GLY A 233 9.70 -14.99 -17.55
CA GLY A 233 8.71 -13.95 -17.86
C GLY A 233 7.37 -14.14 -17.14
N SER A 234 7.20 -15.18 -16.33
CA SER A 234 5.96 -15.40 -15.57
C SER A 234 5.84 -14.35 -14.46
N SER A 235 4.79 -13.52 -14.50
CA SER A 235 4.52 -12.58 -13.41
C SER A 235 3.59 -13.19 -12.36
N ALA A 236 3.73 -12.70 -11.12
CA ALA A 236 2.89 -13.07 -9.99
C ALA A 236 2.53 -11.83 -9.18
N ILE A 237 1.31 -11.81 -8.63
CA ILE A 237 0.84 -10.77 -7.72
C ILE A 237 0.55 -11.35 -6.34
N PHE A 238 0.82 -10.58 -5.29
CA PHE A 238 0.66 -10.99 -3.89
C PHE A 238 -0.21 -9.97 -3.15
N PHE A 239 -1.47 -10.36 -2.91
CA PHE A 239 -2.35 -9.63 -2.01
C PHE A 239 -2.05 -10.00 -0.55
N GLY A 240 -2.17 -9.05 0.36
CA GLY A 240 -1.97 -9.30 1.77
C GLY A 240 -2.00 -8.03 2.60
N LEU A 241 -2.54 -8.15 3.80
CA LEU A 241 -2.53 -7.07 4.79
C LEU A 241 -1.15 -6.94 5.45
N SER A 242 -0.97 -5.87 6.23
CA SER A 242 0.26 -5.68 7.00
C SER A 242 0.52 -6.88 7.91
N GLY A 243 1.76 -7.40 7.90
CA GLY A 243 2.15 -8.53 8.75
C GLY A 243 1.90 -9.93 8.17
N THR A 244 1.26 -10.06 7.00
CA THR A 244 1.06 -11.36 6.32
C THR A 244 2.25 -11.84 5.47
N GLY A 245 3.36 -11.09 5.47
CA GLY A 245 4.58 -11.46 4.75
C GLY A 245 4.62 -11.07 3.27
N LYS A 246 3.74 -10.17 2.80
CA LYS A 246 3.71 -9.67 1.40
C LYS A 246 5.08 -9.26 0.87
N THR A 247 5.76 -8.34 1.56
CA THR A 247 7.09 -7.86 1.17
C THR A 247 8.14 -8.99 1.21
N ALA A 248 8.13 -9.80 2.27
CA ALA A 248 9.09 -10.88 2.47
C ALA A 248 8.96 -12.06 1.49
N LEU A 249 7.76 -12.28 0.92
CA LEU A 249 7.48 -13.34 -0.05
C LEU A 249 7.54 -12.86 -1.51
N SER A 250 7.36 -11.57 -1.76
CA SER A 250 7.53 -10.99 -3.10
C SER A 250 8.98 -10.60 -3.40
N THR A 251 9.80 -10.37 -2.37
CA THR A 251 11.25 -10.16 -2.50
C THR A 251 11.95 -11.53 -2.58
N ASP A 252 12.11 -12.04 -3.79
CA ASP A 252 12.79 -13.29 -4.09
C ASP A 252 14.05 -13.01 -4.94
N PRO A 253 15.24 -13.50 -4.58
CA PRO A 253 16.44 -13.34 -5.41
C PRO A 253 16.28 -13.85 -6.85
N GLU A 254 15.41 -14.83 -7.08
CA GLU A 254 15.20 -15.43 -8.40
C GLU A 254 14.09 -14.74 -9.21
N ARG A 255 13.37 -13.77 -8.63
CA ARG A 255 12.25 -13.07 -9.27
C ARG A 255 12.39 -11.56 -9.13
N GLN A 256 12.38 -10.86 -10.25
CA GLN A 256 12.56 -9.41 -10.31
C GLN A 256 11.33 -8.70 -9.71
N LEU A 257 11.54 -7.79 -8.75
CA LEU A 257 10.47 -7.04 -8.10
C LEU A 257 9.92 -5.96 -9.03
N VAL A 258 8.63 -5.97 -9.32
CA VAL A 258 7.95 -4.93 -10.11
C VAL A 258 7.58 -3.74 -9.21
N GLY A 259 7.08 -4.05 -8.02
CA GLY A 259 6.69 -3.11 -6.98
C GLY A 259 6.24 -3.84 -5.72
N ASP A 260 6.24 -3.16 -4.57
CA ASP A 260 5.98 -3.78 -3.27
C ASP A 260 4.54 -3.59 -2.74
N ASP A 261 3.72 -2.70 -3.35
CA ASP A 261 2.46 -2.32 -2.71
C ASP A 261 1.28 -1.98 -3.65
N GLU A 262 1.49 -1.28 -4.76
CA GLU A 262 0.39 -0.70 -5.57
C GLU A 262 0.59 -0.93 -7.07
N HIS A 263 -0.36 -1.61 -7.71
CA HIS A 263 -0.28 -1.96 -9.14
C HIS A 263 -1.61 -1.79 -9.86
N GLY A 264 -1.56 -1.62 -11.18
CA GLY A 264 -2.71 -1.72 -12.07
C GLY A 264 -2.60 -2.95 -12.97
N TRP A 265 -3.73 -3.61 -13.26
CA TRP A 265 -3.83 -4.67 -14.26
C TRP A 265 -4.68 -4.17 -15.43
N SER A 266 -4.00 -3.79 -16.51
CA SER A 266 -4.59 -3.32 -17.76
C SER A 266 -4.75 -4.47 -18.77
N GLU A 267 -5.21 -4.14 -19.97
CA GLU A 267 -5.21 -5.07 -21.10
C GLU A 267 -3.81 -5.50 -21.58
N ASN A 268 -2.75 -4.79 -21.18
CA ASN A 268 -1.38 -5.07 -21.61
C ASN A 268 -0.54 -5.87 -20.59
N GLY A 269 -1.02 -5.97 -19.34
CA GLY A 269 -0.25 -6.57 -18.26
C GLY A 269 -0.47 -5.86 -16.94
N ILE A 270 0.54 -5.95 -16.07
CA ILE A 270 0.55 -5.24 -14.78
C ILE A 270 1.61 -4.15 -14.77
N PHE A 271 1.34 -3.07 -14.06
CA PHE A 271 2.28 -1.97 -13.92
C PHE A 271 2.25 -1.40 -12.50
N ASN A 272 3.42 -1.01 -12.00
CA ASN A 272 3.58 -0.38 -10.70
C ASN A 272 3.03 1.05 -10.74
N PHE A 273 2.34 1.48 -9.69
CA PHE A 273 1.91 2.87 -9.53
C PHE A 273 3.02 3.79 -9.03
N GLU A 274 4.08 3.21 -8.47
CA GLU A 274 5.08 3.89 -7.67
C GLU A 274 6.49 3.79 -8.29
N GLY A 275 7.36 4.73 -7.91
CA GLY A 275 8.79 4.74 -8.23
C GLY A 275 9.67 4.39 -7.04
N GLY A 276 9.08 3.95 -5.93
CA GLY A 276 9.75 3.69 -4.65
C GLY A 276 9.07 2.62 -3.82
N CYS A 277 9.69 2.34 -2.67
CA CYS A 277 9.13 1.47 -1.64
C CYS A 277 8.98 2.26 -0.34
N TYR A 278 7.99 1.89 0.46
CA TYR A 278 7.74 2.47 1.78
C TYR A 278 7.66 1.35 2.82
N ALA A 279 8.80 0.78 3.20
CA ALA A 279 8.87 -0.42 4.02
C ALA A 279 8.63 -0.15 5.52
N LYS A 280 8.08 -1.12 6.25
CA LYS A 280 8.10 -1.14 7.72
C LYS A 280 9.50 -1.61 8.16
N VAL A 281 10.12 -0.94 9.13
CA VAL A 281 11.52 -1.23 9.50
C VAL A 281 11.73 -1.58 10.97
N ILE A 282 10.67 -1.61 11.78
CA ILE A 282 10.75 -2.15 13.14
C ILE A 282 11.13 -3.63 13.08
N PHE A 283 12.09 -4.03 13.92
CA PHE A 283 12.61 -5.39 14.00
C PHE A 283 13.19 -5.94 12.69
N LEU A 284 13.52 -5.07 11.74
CA LEU A 284 14.10 -5.48 10.47
C LEU A 284 15.48 -6.09 10.68
N SER A 285 15.68 -7.30 10.15
CA SER A 285 16.93 -8.06 10.23
C SER A 285 17.61 -8.14 8.86
N PRO A 286 18.95 -7.97 8.80
CA PRO A 286 19.70 -8.13 7.55
C PRO A 286 19.66 -9.56 7.01
N GLU A 287 19.44 -10.57 7.87
CA GLU A 287 19.30 -11.97 7.46
C GLU A 287 17.94 -12.26 6.83
N ALA A 288 16.87 -11.66 7.35
CA ALA A 288 15.51 -11.90 6.87
C ALA A 288 15.19 -11.14 5.58
N GLU A 289 15.59 -9.87 5.52
CA GLU A 289 15.24 -8.90 4.45
C GLU A 289 16.47 -8.04 4.05
N PRO A 290 17.53 -8.66 3.51
CA PRO A 290 18.82 -8.00 3.26
C PRO A 290 18.72 -6.77 2.35
N GLN A 291 17.91 -6.84 1.29
CA GLN A 291 17.79 -5.76 0.31
C GLN A 291 17.15 -4.50 0.93
N ILE A 292 16.14 -4.68 1.79
CA ILE A 292 15.51 -3.58 2.52
C ILE A 292 16.46 -3.03 3.57
N TYR A 293 17.16 -3.90 4.30
CA TYR A 293 18.13 -3.47 5.31
C TYR A 293 19.25 -2.61 4.70
N GLN A 294 19.78 -3.00 3.53
CA GLN A 294 20.80 -2.24 2.80
C GLN A 294 20.30 -0.85 2.39
N SER A 295 19.01 -0.69 2.08
CA SER A 295 18.44 0.63 1.74
C SER A 295 18.52 1.62 2.90
N LEU A 296 18.53 1.15 4.16
CA LEU A 296 18.52 2.02 5.34
C LEU A 296 19.80 2.83 5.50
N GLY A 297 20.93 2.33 4.99
CA GLY A 297 22.22 3.01 5.08
C GLY A 297 22.51 3.97 3.93
N ARG A 298 21.55 4.24 3.03
CA ARG A 298 21.80 4.97 1.79
C ARG A 298 21.34 6.42 1.84
N PHE A 299 22.17 7.31 1.30
CA PHE A 299 21.78 8.68 0.98
C PHE A 299 20.60 8.69 0.00
N GLY A 300 19.54 9.40 0.36
CA GLY A 300 18.26 9.41 -0.35
C GLY A 300 17.13 8.74 0.44
N THR A 301 17.44 7.83 1.37
CA THR A 301 16.42 7.16 2.20
C THR A 301 15.88 8.09 3.28
N VAL A 302 14.56 8.16 3.41
CA VAL A 302 13.85 8.84 4.50
C VAL A 302 13.40 7.80 5.52
N LEU A 303 13.77 7.98 6.78
CA LEU A 303 13.40 7.11 7.89
C LEU A 303 12.42 7.85 8.81
N GLU A 304 11.16 7.44 8.80
CA GLU A 304 10.11 8.05 9.61
C GLU A 304 10.08 7.41 11.00
N ASN A 305 10.22 8.25 12.03
CA ASN A 305 10.03 7.89 13.43
C ASN A 305 10.97 6.80 13.96
N VAL A 306 11.97 6.36 13.19
CA VAL A 306 13.04 5.46 13.65
C VAL A 306 13.84 6.16 14.76
N ALA A 307 14.10 5.43 15.85
CA ALA A 307 14.96 5.91 16.92
C ALA A 307 16.40 6.05 16.44
N ILE A 308 17.06 7.11 16.90
CA ILE A 308 18.44 7.44 16.51
C ILE A 308 19.20 7.89 17.74
N ASP A 309 20.37 7.29 17.95
CA ASP A 309 21.29 7.74 18.99
C ASP A 309 21.83 9.14 18.66
N SER A 310 21.68 10.08 19.58
CA SER A 310 21.99 11.50 19.32
C SER A 310 23.49 11.78 19.17
N LYS A 311 24.35 10.95 19.76
CA LYS A 311 25.81 11.12 19.78
C LYS A 311 26.49 10.49 18.56
N PHE A 312 26.20 9.21 18.31
CA PHE A 312 26.79 8.38 17.27
C PHE A 312 25.94 8.30 16.00
N ARG A 313 24.71 8.82 16.03
CA ARG A 313 23.78 8.84 14.89
C ARG A 313 23.43 7.45 14.35
N ARG A 314 23.53 6.42 15.18
CA ARG A 314 23.16 5.04 14.81
C ARG A 314 21.66 4.83 15.00
N LEU A 315 21.07 4.04 14.11
CA LEU A 315 19.66 3.67 14.19
C LEU A 315 19.45 2.61 15.26
N ASP A 316 18.32 2.69 15.96
CA ASP A 316 17.78 1.59 16.75
C ASP A 316 16.46 1.15 16.12
N LEU A 317 16.46 -0.07 15.54
CA LEU A 317 15.30 -0.66 14.86
C LEU A 317 14.42 -1.47 15.82
N TYR A 318 14.80 -1.60 17.08
CA TYR A 318 14.05 -2.33 18.11
C TYR A 318 13.31 -1.39 19.07
N ASP A 319 13.66 -0.11 19.07
CA ASP A 319 13.00 0.92 19.88
C ASP A 319 11.63 1.31 19.29
N THR A 320 10.58 1.02 20.07
CA THR A 320 9.17 1.32 19.75
C THR A 320 8.63 2.53 20.51
N SER A 321 9.47 3.26 21.25
CA SER A 321 9.07 4.37 22.13
C SER A 321 8.31 5.49 21.43
N ILE A 322 8.54 5.68 20.12
CA ILE A 322 7.77 6.62 19.28
C ILE A 322 6.58 5.90 18.64
N THR A 323 6.83 4.76 18.00
CA THR A 323 5.82 3.97 17.30
C THR A 323 6.39 2.60 16.91
N GLU A 324 5.53 1.59 16.77
CA GLU A 324 5.88 0.34 16.08
C GLU A 324 5.80 0.48 14.55
N ASN A 325 5.20 1.56 14.04
CA ASN A 325 5.06 1.82 12.61
C ASN A 325 6.23 2.65 12.07
N THR A 326 7.47 2.31 12.44
CA THR A 326 8.66 2.96 11.86
C THR A 326 8.79 2.58 10.39
N ARG A 327 9.12 3.56 9.53
CA ARG A 327 9.12 3.37 8.06
C ARG A 327 10.40 3.82 7.39
N ALA A 328 10.70 3.23 6.24
CA ALA A 328 11.73 3.71 5.31
C ALA A 328 11.12 3.96 3.92
N ALA A 329 11.23 5.19 3.42
CA ALA A 329 10.88 5.56 2.05
C ALA A 329 12.15 5.74 1.22
N TYR A 330 12.27 4.97 0.15
CA TYR A 330 13.42 4.99 -0.74
C TYR A 330 13.02 4.68 -2.18
N PRO A 331 13.74 5.20 -3.19
CA PRO A 331 13.44 4.90 -4.58
C PRO A 331 13.70 3.43 -4.89
N ILE A 332 12.89 2.86 -5.80
CA ILE A 332 12.84 1.41 -6.04
C ILE A 332 14.19 0.86 -6.53
N GLY A 333 14.98 1.68 -7.24
CA GLY A 333 16.34 1.35 -7.68
C GLY A 333 17.34 1.14 -6.53
N PHE A 334 16.94 1.27 -5.26
CA PHE A 334 17.76 0.82 -4.14
C PHE A 334 17.70 -0.69 -3.92
N ILE A 335 16.66 -1.34 -4.47
CA ILE A 335 16.53 -2.80 -4.52
C ILE A 335 17.25 -3.29 -5.78
N GLU A 336 18.29 -4.10 -5.61
CA GLU A 336 19.18 -4.55 -6.69
C GLU A 336 18.43 -5.30 -7.80
N ASN A 337 17.47 -6.15 -7.43
CA ASN A 337 16.66 -6.94 -8.37
C ASN A 337 15.30 -6.31 -8.69
N ALA A 338 15.20 -4.97 -8.68
CA ALA A 338 13.98 -4.28 -9.08
C ALA A 338 13.86 -4.17 -10.62
N SER A 339 12.63 -4.13 -11.11
CA SER A 339 12.31 -3.87 -12.51
C SER A 339 12.67 -2.42 -12.86
N PRO A 340 13.42 -2.18 -13.96
CA PRO A 340 13.74 -0.83 -14.39
C PRO A 340 12.53 -0.11 -15.01
N THR A 341 11.53 -0.87 -15.50
CA THR A 341 10.35 -0.31 -16.16
C THR A 341 9.13 -0.24 -15.25
N GLY A 342 9.07 -1.06 -14.19
CA GLY A 342 7.86 -1.20 -13.39
C GLY A 342 6.68 -1.85 -14.15
N LEU A 343 6.94 -2.49 -15.30
CA LEU A 343 5.95 -3.19 -16.13
C LEU A 343 6.19 -4.69 -16.05
N ALA A 344 5.12 -5.48 -16.19
CA ALA A 344 5.19 -6.93 -16.34
C ALA A 344 4.01 -7.49 -17.15
N PRO A 345 4.14 -8.69 -17.73
CA PRO A 345 3.04 -9.38 -18.42
C PRO A 345 1.86 -9.69 -17.49
N HIS A 346 0.77 -10.22 -18.03
CA HIS A 346 -0.37 -10.70 -17.25
C HIS A 346 0.07 -11.76 -16.21
N PRO A 347 -0.44 -11.67 -14.97
CA PRO A 347 -0.05 -12.56 -13.89
C PRO A 347 -0.51 -13.98 -14.17
N ARG A 348 0.45 -14.90 -14.22
CA ARG A 348 0.15 -16.34 -14.26
C ARG A 348 -0.39 -16.83 -12.92
N HIS A 349 0.05 -16.19 -11.83
CA HIS A 349 -0.32 -16.56 -10.47
C HIS A 349 -0.78 -15.37 -9.64
N ILE A 350 -1.83 -15.60 -8.85
CA ILE A 350 -2.35 -14.67 -7.87
C ILE A 350 -2.23 -15.33 -6.50
N VAL A 351 -1.52 -14.71 -5.57
CA VAL A 351 -1.31 -15.21 -4.22
C VAL A 351 -2.04 -14.30 -3.24
N MET A 352 -2.94 -14.86 -2.44
CA MET A 352 -3.66 -14.17 -1.37
C MET A 352 -3.10 -14.63 -0.03
N LEU A 353 -2.40 -13.73 0.66
CA LEU A 353 -1.75 -13.99 1.92
C LEU A 353 -2.68 -13.64 3.08
N THR A 354 -2.84 -14.58 4.00
CA THR A 354 -3.54 -14.38 5.27
C THR A 354 -2.66 -14.83 6.42
N CYS A 355 -2.86 -14.24 7.60
CA CYS A 355 -2.22 -14.68 8.83
C CYS A 355 -3.33 -15.21 9.75
N ASP A 356 -3.68 -16.49 9.63
CA ASP A 356 -4.73 -17.09 10.45
C ASP A 356 -4.16 -17.53 11.80
N ALA A 357 -4.47 -16.77 12.85
CA ALA A 357 -4.08 -17.08 14.22
C ALA A 357 -5.00 -18.09 14.93
N PHE A 358 -6.08 -18.51 14.28
CA PHE A 358 -6.98 -19.54 14.79
C PHE A 358 -6.53 -20.95 14.39
N GLY A 359 -5.59 -21.07 13.45
CA GLY A 359 -4.98 -22.36 13.07
C GLY A 359 -5.89 -23.26 12.24
N VAL A 360 -6.84 -22.67 11.50
CA VAL A 360 -7.88 -23.35 10.74
C VAL A 360 -7.52 -23.44 9.27
N LEU A 361 -7.06 -22.36 8.65
CA LEU A 361 -6.86 -22.30 7.21
C LEU A 361 -5.64 -23.15 6.80
N PRO A 362 -5.73 -23.91 5.70
CA PRO A 362 -4.61 -24.68 5.20
C PRO A 362 -3.40 -23.78 4.85
N PRO A 363 -2.16 -24.27 4.99
CA PRO A 363 -0.98 -23.50 4.63
C PRO A 363 -0.95 -23.05 3.16
N ILE A 364 -1.55 -23.84 2.26
CA ILE A 364 -1.75 -23.50 0.86
C ILE A 364 -3.06 -24.11 0.35
N SER A 365 -3.80 -23.35 -0.45
CA SER A 365 -4.98 -23.85 -1.17
C SER A 365 -5.07 -23.25 -2.56
N LYS A 366 -5.44 -24.07 -3.55
CA LYS A 366 -5.82 -23.59 -4.88
C LYS A 366 -7.26 -23.08 -4.82
N LEU A 367 -7.50 -21.91 -5.37
CA LEU A 367 -8.81 -21.28 -5.40
C LEU A 367 -9.43 -21.41 -6.80
N THR A 368 -10.73 -21.63 -6.85
CA THR A 368 -11.54 -21.30 -8.04
C THR A 368 -11.61 -19.77 -8.21
N THR A 369 -12.00 -19.28 -9.39
CA THR A 369 -12.21 -17.84 -9.61
C THR A 369 -13.19 -17.24 -8.61
N ARG A 370 -14.30 -17.92 -8.33
CA ARG A 370 -15.32 -17.43 -7.38
C ARG A 370 -14.78 -17.40 -5.95
N GLN A 371 -14.02 -18.42 -5.53
CA GLN A 371 -13.33 -18.39 -4.23
C GLN A 371 -12.30 -17.27 -4.16
N ALA A 372 -11.57 -16.99 -5.25
CA ALA A 372 -10.65 -15.85 -5.30
C ALA A 372 -11.40 -14.53 -5.11
N MET A 373 -12.54 -14.32 -5.78
CA MET A 373 -13.40 -13.13 -5.57
C MET A 373 -13.91 -13.05 -4.13
N TYR A 374 -14.37 -14.17 -3.56
CA TYR A 374 -14.84 -14.24 -2.17
C TYR A 374 -13.75 -13.85 -1.16
N HIS A 375 -12.56 -14.43 -1.28
CA HIS A 375 -11.43 -14.11 -0.40
C HIS A 375 -10.88 -12.71 -0.65
N PHE A 376 -10.98 -12.19 -1.87
CA PHE A 376 -10.64 -10.81 -2.20
C PHE A 376 -11.59 -9.80 -1.53
N LEU A 377 -12.90 -10.02 -1.62
CA LEU A 377 -13.91 -9.20 -0.92
C LEU A 377 -13.80 -9.31 0.60
N SER A 378 -13.41 -10.48 1.11
CA SER A 378 -13.21 -10.69 2.54
C SER A 378 -11.95 -9.98 3.05
N GLY A 379 -10.81 -10.14 2.35
CA GLY A 379 -9.53 -9.56 2.75
C GLY A 379 -9.13 -9.92 4.18
N TYR A 380 -9.19 -11.21 4.52
CA TYR A 380 -9.06 -11.71 5.89
C TYR A 380 -7.61 -11.82 6.40
N THR A 381 -7.39 -11.39 7.64
CA THR A 381 -6.24 -11.74 8.47
C THR A 381 -6.65 -11.81 9.94
N ALA A 382 -5.85 -12.43 10.80
CA ALA A 382 -5.93 -12.23 12.23
C ALA A 382 -4.83 -11.27 12.71
N LYS A 383 -5.17 -10.44 13.70
CA LYS A 383 -4.20 -9.69 14.51
C LYS A 383 -3.84 -10.53 15.72
N VAL A 384 -2.57 -10.49 16.14
CA VAL A 384 -2.06 -11.24 17.29
C VAL A 384 -1.41 -10.32 18.31
N ALA A 385 -1.32 -10.79 19.55
CA ALA A 385 -0.62 -10.10 20.62
C ALA A 385 0.84 -9.79 20.22
N GLY A 386 1.28 -8.55 20.46
CA GLY A 386 2.63 -8.07 20.12
C GLY A 386 2.83 -7.60 18.68
N THR A 387 1.77 -7.52 17.86
CA THR A 387 1.83 -6.90 16.51
C THR A 387 1.09 -5.56 16.41
N GLU A 388 0.22 -5.27 17.37
CA GLU A 388 -0.44 -3.97 17.60
C GLU A 388 -0.64 -3.79 19.12
N ALA A 389 -0.67 -2.53 19.58
CA ALA A 389 -0.92 -2.20 20.98
C ALA A 389 -2.28 -2.77 21.47
N ASP A 390 -2.32 -3.21 22.73
CA ASP A 390 -3.53 -3.63 23.45
C ASP A 390 -4.22 -4.94 23.01
N ILE A 391 -3.64 -5.72 22.11
CA ILE A 391 -4.18 -7.03 21.71
C ILE A 391 -3.59 -8.13 22.60
N VAL A 392 -4.44 -8.83 23.36
CA VAL A 392 -4.06 -9.98 24.21
C VAL A 392 -4.47 -11.31 23.58
N GLU A 393 -5.61 -11.34 22.88
CA GLU A 393 -6.14 -12.52 22.19
C GLU A 393 -6.28 -12.26 20.68
N PRO A 394 -6.19 -13.29 19.83
CA PRO A 394 -6.33 -13.12 18.39
C PRO A 394 -7.68 -12.54 17.97
N GLN A 395 -7.66 -11.51 17.14
CA GLN A 395 -8.87 -10.87 16.60
C GLN A 395 -8.90 -10.97 15.08
N THR A 396 -10.05 -11.38 14.53
CA THR A 396 -10.28 -11.38 13.09
C THR A 396 -10.34 -9.96 12.56
N THR A 397 -9.63 -9.67 11.48
CA THR A 397 -9.68 -8.42 10.74
C THR A 397 -10.03 -8.72 9.29
N PHE A 398 -11.04 -8.03 8.79
CA PHE A 398 -11.45 -8.09 7.39
C PHE A 398 -11.22 -6.71 6.78
N SER A 399 -10.41 -6.65 5.73
CA SER A 399 -10.18 -5.42 4.97
C SER A 399 -10.40 -5.73 3.51
N THR A 400 -11.62 -5.50 3.06
CA THR A 400 -12.12 -5.68 1.71
C THR A 400 -11.12 -5.27 0.63
N CYS A 401 -10.99 -6.10 -0.40
CA CYS A 401 -10.04 -5.96 -1.51
C CYS A 401 -8.58 -5.87 -1.03
N PHE A 402 -8.29 -6.39 0.16
CA PHE A 402 -7.02 -6.22 0.89
C PHE A 402 -6.60 -4.76 1.11
N GLY A 403 -7.52 -3.79 0.98
CA GLY A 403 -7.20 -2.36 0.94
C GLY A 403 -8.37 -1.43 1.19
N SER A 404 -9.37 -1.86 1.96
CA SER A 404 -10.64 -1.16 2.21
C SER A 404 -10.50 0.36 2.42
N PRO A 405 -9.56 0.88 3.24
CA PRO A 405 -9.40 2.32 3.45
C PRO A 405 -9.11 3.15 2.19
N PHE A 406 -8.74 2.51 1.08
CA PHE A 406 -8.31 3.13 -0.16
C PHE A 406 -9.26 2.85 -1.33
N MET A 407 -10.41 2.18 -1.09
CA MET A 407 -11.39 1.80 -2.11
C MET A 407 -12.55 2.79 -2.14
N PRO A 408 -12.55 3.78 -3.05
CA PRO A 408 -13.62 4.77 -3.15
C PRO A 408 -14.88 4.22 -3.82
N LEU A 409 -14.78 3.22 -4.70
CA LEU A 409 -15.94 2.63 -5.38
C LEU A 409 -16.52 1.43 -4.61
N PRO A 410 -17.74 0.97 -4.95
CA PRO A 410 -18.29 -0.24 -4.37
C PRO A 410 -17.35 -1.44 -4.58
N PRO A 411 -17.04 -2.23 -3.53
CA PRO A 411 -16.10 -3.34 -3.60
C PRO A 411 -16.35 -4.35 -4.72
N ILE A 412 -17.62 -4.56 -5.07
CA ILE A 412 -18.01 -5.46 -6.15
C ILE A 412 -17.40 -5.07 -7.49
N VAL A 413 -17.22 -3.77 -7.76
CA VAL A 413 -16.59 -3.28 -9.00
C VAL A 413 -15.18 -3.88 -9.14
N TYR A 414 -14.39 -3.83 -8.08
CA TYR A 414 -13.02 -4.37 -8.08
C TYR A 414 -13.02 -5.90 -8.15
N ALA A 415 -13.94 -6.56 -7.44
CA ALA A 415 -14.04 -8.03 -7.44
C ALA A 415 -14.45 -8.58 -8.82
N ASP A 416 -15.39 -7.95 -9.51
CA ASP A 416 -15.82 -8.33 -10.85
C ASP A 416 -14.73 -8.11 -11.89
N MET A 417 -13.96 -7.03 -11.74
CA MET A 417 -12.78 -6.80 -12.58
C MET A 417 -11.71 -7.88 -12.34
N LEU A 418 -11.45 -8.26 -11.09
CA LEU A 418 -10.53 -9.36 -10.75
C LEU A 418 -11.01 -10.69 -11.35
N GLY A 419 -12.29 -11.03 -11.19
CA GLY A 419 -12.88 -12.26 -11.74
C GLY A 419 -12.75 -12.36 -13.25
N ARG A 420 -13.07 -11.27 -13.97
CA ARG A 420 -12.90 -11.18 -15.44
C ARG A 420 -11.45 -11.37 -15.86
N ARG A 421 -10.51 -10.66 -15.22
CA ARG A 421 -9.07 -10.76 -15.53
C ARG A 421 -8.52 -12.17 -15.28
N ILE A 422 -8.94 -12.84 -14.20
CA ILE A 422 -8.56 -14.23 -13.93
C ILE A 422 -9.03 -15.16 -15.06
N GLN A 423 -10.27 -15.01 -15.51
CA GLN A 423 -10.85 -15.86 -16.55
C GLN A 423 -10.23 -15.59 -17.93
N GLU A 424 -10.06 -14.32 -18.30
CA GLU A 424 -9.47 -13.88 -19.57
C GLU A 424 -8.05 -14.41 -19.76
N HIS A 425 -7.24 -14.43 -18.68
CA HIS A 425 -5.82 -14.75 -18.76
C HIS A 425 -5.46 -16.13 -18.18
N GLY A 426 -6.44 -16.88 -17.64
CA GLY A 426 -6.20 -18.22 -17.08
C GLY A 426 -5.32 -18.22 -15.83
N SER A 427 -5.31 -17.14 -15.05
CA SER A 427 -4.46 -16.99 -13.87
C SER A 427 -4.82 -18.01 -12.78
N THR A 428 -3.83 -18.68 -12.20
CA THR A 428 -4.05 -19.60 -11.07
C THR A 428 -4.01 -18.85 -9.74
N CYS A 429 -5.08 -18.98 -8.94
CA CYS A 429 -5.22 -18.30 -7.66
C CYS A 429 -4.88 -19.23 -6.49
N TRP A 430 -4.16 -18.71 -5.50
CA TRP A 430 -3.70 -19.42 -4.31
C TRP A 430 -4.06 -18.64 -3.05
N LEU A 431 -4.56 -19.32 -2.02
CA LEU A 431 -4.63 -18.80 -0.66
C LEU A 431 -3.47 -19.39 0.14
N ILE A 432 -2.69 -18.55 0.81
CA ILE A 432 -1.53 -18.96 1.62
C ILE A 432 -1.72 -18.47 3.05
N ASN A 433 -1.80 -19.42 3.99
CA ASN A 433 -1.79 -19.11 5.41
C ASN A 433 -0.34 -18.99 5.92
N THR A 434 0.02 -17.80 6.37
CA THR A 434 1.32 -17.44 6.98
C THR A 434 1.24 -17.32 8.51
N GLY A 435 0.07 -17.67 9.07
CA GLY A 435 -0.26 -17.67 10.47
C GLY A 435 0.10 -18.99 11.14
N TRP A 436 -0.86 -19.57 11.85
CA TRP A 436 -0.67 -20.70 12.76
C TRP A 436 -1.23 -22.01 12.19
N THR A 437 -0.75 -23.12 12.74
CA THR A 437 -1.27 -24.48 12.55
C THR A 437 -1.07 -25.31 13.83
N GLY A 438 -1.80 -26.41 13.95
CA GLY A 438 -1.71 -27.33 15.10
C GLY A 438 -2.45 -26.87 16.36
N GLY A 439 -3.25 -25.82 16.23
CA GLY A 439 -3.94 -25.11 17.30
C GLY A 439 -3.98 -23.61 17.00
N GLY A 440 -4.90 -22.89 17.65
CA GLY A 440 -4.87 -21.42 17.66
C GLY A 440 -3.65 -20.86 18.39
N PHE A 441 -3.46 -19.55 18.32
CA PHE A 441 -2.40 -18.83 19.04
C PHE A 441 -2.35 -19.24 20.52
N GLY A 442 -1.13 -19.48 21.03
CA GLY A 442 -0.89 -19.97 22.39
C GLY A 442 -0.90 -21.50 22.54
N ILE A 443 -1.51 -22.24 21.60
CA ILE A 443 -1.52 -23.72 21.59
C ILE A 443 -0.71 -24.25 20.41
N GLY A 444 -1.01 -23.75 19.21
CA GLY A 444 -0.33 -24.11 17.97
C GLY A 444 0.98 -23.36 17.78
N SER A 445 1.55 -23.50 16.58
CA SER A 445 2.78 -22.81 16.20
C SER A 445 2.63 -22.10 14.88
N ARG A 446 3.38 -21.01 14.68
CA ARG A 446 3.40 -20.29 13.41
C ARG A 446 4.01 -21.17 12.33
N ILE A 447 3.38 -21.22 11.16
CA ILE A 447 3.86 -21.95 10.00
C ILE A 447 5.26 -21.41 9.64
N SER A 448 6.21 -22.33 9.48
CA SER A 448 7.59 -21.94 9.19
C SER A 448 7.68 -21.11 7.92
N ILE A 449 8.39 -19.98 7.98
CA ILE A 449 8.67 -19.17 6.79
C ILE A 449 9.41 -19.98 5.70
N LYS A 450 10.22 -20.98 6.10
CA LYS A 450 10.87 -21.90 5.17
C LYS A 450 9.86 -22.73 4.38
N TYR A 451 8.82 -23.24 5.04
CA TYR A 451 7.73 -23.98 4.37
C TYR A 451 6.90 -23.06 3.49
N THR A 452 6.55 -21.87 3.99
CA THR A 452 5.81 -20.86 3.23
C THR A 452 6.52 -20.51 1.92
N ARG A 453 7.83 -20.20 1.98
CA ARG A 453 8.64 -19.93 0.78
C ARG A 453 8.67 -21.12 -0.19
N ARG A 454 8.78 -22.37 0.31
CA ARG A 454 8.73 -23.58 -0.53
C ARG A 454 7.38 -23.74 -1.23
N MET A 455 6.27 -23.54 -0.52
CA MET A 455 4.92 -23.64 -1.10
C MET A 455 4.68 -22.56 -2.15
N VAL A 456 5.08 -21.32 -1.88
CA VAL A 456 5.01 -20.23 -2.87
C VAL A 456 5.87 -20.56 -4.09
N HIS A 457 7.13 -20.99 -3.91
CA HIS A 457 7.99 -21.37 -5.02
C HIS A 457 7.41 -22.55 -5.84
N ALA A 458 6.82 -23.54 -5.18
CA ALA A 458 6.14 -24.65 -5.85
C ALA A 458 4.92 -24.18 -6.65
N ALA A 459 4.13 -23.26 -6.09
CA ALA A 459 2.97 -22.66 -6.74
C ALA A 459 3.35 -21.86 -7.98
N LEU A 460 4.34 -20.97 -7.86
CA LEU A 460 4.81 -20.11 -8.93
C LEU A 460 5.62 -20.83 -10.01
N GLY A 461 6.16 -22.01 -9.69
CA GLY A 461 6.87 -22.88 -10.63
C GLY A 461 6.01 -24.03 -11.16
N ASP A 462 4.68 -23.92 -11.06
CA ASP A 462 3.69 -24.90 -11.54
C ASP A 462 3.91 -26.35 -11.07
N ARG A 463 4.53 -26.55 -9.90
CA ARG A 463 4.88 -27.88 -9.39
C ARG A 463 3.67 -28.70 -8.92
N PHE A 464 2.48 -28.09 -8.89
CA PHE A 464 1.22 -28.75 -8.50
C PHE A 464 0.37 -29.26 -9.67
N GLN A 465 0.83 -29.15 -10.93
CA GLN A 465 0.02 -29.58 -12.09
C GLN A 465 -0.33 -31.08 -12.11
N GLN A 466 0.50 -31.92 -11.48
CA GLN A 466 0.32 -33.38 -11.41
C GLN A 466 0.08 -33.88 -9.97
N VAL A 467 -0.27 -32.97 -9.05
CA VAL A 467 -0.52 -33.31 -7.65
C VAL A 467 -2.03 -33.48 -7.44
N GLU A 468 -2.42 -34.53 -6.71
CA GLU A 468 -3.80 -34.71 -6.27
C GLU A 468 -4.18 -33.67 -5.23
N PHE A 469 -5.40 -33.16 -5.34
CA PHE A 469 -5.98 -32.22 -4.39
C PHE A 469 -7.09 -32.89 -3.58
N GLU A 470 -7.20 -32.51 -2.32
CA GLU A 470 -8.34 -32.84 -1.47
C GLU A 470 -9.14 -31.58 -1.13
N THR A 471 -10.45 -31.73 -0.95
CA THR A 471 -11.34 -30.61 -0.61
C THR A 471 -11.52 -30.55 0.90
N GLU A 472 -11.20 -29.39 1.46
CA GLU A 472 -11.41 -29.04 2.86
C GLU A 472 -12.91 -28.80 3.12
N PRO A 473 -13.52 -29.42 4.16
CA PRO A 473 -14.97 -29.48 4.30
C PRO A 473 -15.67 -28.19 4.75
N TYR A 474 -14.96 -27.23 5.37
CA TYR A 474 -15.58 -26.03 5.94
C TYR A 474 -15.69 -24.88 4.93
N PHE A 475 -14.63 -24.62 4.17
CA PHE A 475 -14.52 -23.55 3.17
C PHE A 475 -14.50 -24.06 1.73
N GLY A 476 -14.47 -25.38 1.52
CA GLY A 476 -14.39 -25.99 0.18
C GLY A 476 -13.04 -25.75 -0.50
N LEU A 477 -11.99 -25.49 0.27
CA LEU A 477 -10.66 -25.15 -0.27
C LEU A 477 -9.95 -26.38 -0.83
N SER A 478 -9.28 -26.24 -1.97
CA SER A 478 -8.52 -27.33 -2.59
C SER A 478 -7.08 -27.37 -2.06
N ILE A 479 -6.77 -28.36 -1.21
CA ILE A 479 -5.46 -28.56 -0.58
C ILE A 479 -4.63 -29.56 -1.42
N PRO A 480 -3.38 -29.24 -1.80
CA PRO A 480 -2.51 -30.22 -2.45
C PRO A 480 -2.07 -31.29 -1.44
N ARG A 481 -2.13 -32.57 -1.81
CA ARG A 481 -1.70 -33.68 -0.93
C ARG A 481 -0.20 -33.74 -0.65
N GLN A 482 0.60 -33.14 -1.54
CA GLN A 482 2.05 -33.15 -1.44
C GLN A 482 2.64 -31.83 -1.94
N CYS A 483 3.70 -31.36 -1.29
CA CYS A 483 4.50 -30.22 -1.73
C CYS A 483 5.98 -30.54 -1.50
N PRO A 484 6.85 -30.45 -2.52
CA PRO A 484 8.27 -30.77 -2.36
C PRO A 484 8.95 -30.03 -1.19
N GLY A 485 9.53 -30.79 -0.27
CA GLY A 485 10.24 -30.25 0.89
C GLY A 485 9.34 -29.66 1.99
N VAL A 486 8.04 -29.96 1.96
CA VAL A 486 7.08 -29.66 3.03
C VAL A 486 6.42 -30.99 3.46
N PRO A 487 6.40 -31.33 4.76
CA PRO A 487 5.76 -32.56 5.21
C PRO A 487 4.25 -32.55 4.93
N SER A 488 3.72 -33.65 4.38
CA SER A 488 2.32 -33.74 3.94
C SER A 488 1.33 -33.55 5.10
N GLU A 489 1.69 -33.98 6.31
CA GLU A 489 0.86 -33.79 7.51
C GLU A 489 0.62 -32.32 7.88
N VAL A 490 1.49 -31.41 7.42
CA VAL A 490 1.34 -29.97 7.66
C VAL A 490 0.34 -29.34 6.69
N LEU A 491 0.19 -29.90 5.48
CA LEU A 491 -0.63 -29.32 4.41
C LEU A 491 -2.13 -29.32 4.72
N ASN A 492 -2.60 -30.32 5.47
CA ASN A 492 -3.97 -30.33 5.97
C ASN A 492 -3.99 -30.03 7.48
N PRO A 493 -4.51 -28.86 7.88
CA PRO A 493 -4.40 -28.37 9.25
C PRO A 493 -5.07 -29.31 10.25
N ILE A 494 -6.16 -30.02 9.87
CA ILE A 494 -6.80 -30.98 10.76
C ILE A 494 -5.81 -32.03 11.27
N HIS A 495 -4.83 -32.46 10.46
CA HIS A 495 -3.85 -33.47 10.85
C HIS A 495 -2.84 -32.96 11.89
N THR A 496 -2.59 -31.65 11.93
CA THR A 496 -1.68 -31.03 12.89
C THR A 496 -2.29 -30.81 14.27
N TRP A 497 -3.62 -30.76 14.38
CA TRP A 497 -4.31 -30.59 15.67
C TRP A 497 -4.32 -31.90 16.46
N LYS A 498 -4.02 -31.83 17.77
CA LYS A 498 -4.09 -33.00 18.66
C LYS A 498 -5.54 -33.43 18.90
N ASP A 499 -6.41 -32.46 19.18
CA ASP A 499 -7.85 -32.65 19.34
C ASP A 499 -8.54 -32.27 18.02
N LYS A 500 -9.11 -33.25 17.32
CA LYS A 500 -9.78 -33.03 16.04
C LYS A 500 -11.11 -32.30 16.23
N GLU A 501 -11.88 -32.61 17.26
CA GLU A 501 -13.15 -31.93 17.52
C GLU A 501 -12.94 -30.45 17.87
N ALA A 502 -11.83 -30.12 18.54
CA ALA A 502 -11.45 -28.72 18.77
C ALA A 502 -11.17 -27.97 17.46
N TYR A 503 -10.52 -28.62 16.49
CA TYR A 503 -10.34 -28.06 15.15
C TYR A 503 -11.69 -27.80 14.48
N GLU A 504 -12.60 -28.78 14.51
CA GLU A 504 -13.92 -28.67 13.87
C GLU A 504 -14.74 -27.50 14.44
N ARG A 505 -14.75 -27.35 15.77
CA ARG A 505 -15.40 -26.21 16.44
C ARG A 505 -14.78 -24.88 16.03
N GLN A 506 -13.45 -24.81 15.97
CA GLN A 506 -12.73 -23.58 15.60
C GLN A 506 -12.93 -23.22 14.12
N ALA A 507 -13.02 -24.22 13.25
CA ALA A 507 -13.29 -24.04 11.83
C ALA A 507 -14.70 -23.50 11.58
N GLU A 508 -15.70 -24.04 12.29
CA GLU A 508 -17.08 -23.56 12.22
C GLU A 508 -17.22 -22.12 12.75
N ASP A 509 -16.56 -21.80 13.86
CA ASP A 509 -16.49 -20.42 14.39
C ASP A 509 -15.89 -19.46 13.35
N LEU A 510 -14.72 -19.79 12.78
CA LEU A 510 -14.09 -18.94 11.76
C LEU A 510 -14.98 -18.79 10.53
N ARG A 511 -15.61 -19.87 10.05
CA ARG A 511 -16.56 -19.83 8.94
C ARG A 511 -17.71 -18.86 9.22
N ASN A 512 -18.31 -18.91 10.41
CA ASN A 512 -19.40 -18.01 10.79
C ASN A 512 -18.97 -16.53 10.87
N ARG A 513 -17.71 -16.24 11.22
CA ARG A 513 -17.15 -14.88 11.16
C ARG A 513 -17.03 -14.39 9.72
N PHE A 514 -16.56 -15.25 8.82
CA PHE A 514 -16.53 -14.96 7.38
C PHE A 514 -17.94 -14.67 6.83
N ARG A 515 -18.92 -15.52 7.14
CA ARG A 515 -20.33 -15.31 6.77
C ARG A 515 -20.88 -13.98 7.27
N THR A 516 -20.63 -13.67 8.54
CA THR A 516 -21.08 -12.43 9.17
C THR A 516 -20.48 -11.20 8.49
N ASN A 517 -19.18 -11.23 8.19
CA ASN A 517 -18.52 -10.18 7.44
C ASN A 517 -19.12 -10.03 6.02
N PHE A 518 -19.42 -11.14 5.35
CA PHE A 518 -19.85 -11.11 3.95
C PHE A 518 -21.27 -10.56 3.74
N LYS A 519 -22.11 -10.55 4.78
CA LYS A 519 -23.48 -9.97 4.74
C LYS A 519 -23.55 -8.57 4.12
N GLN A 520 -22.52 -7.75 4.30
CA GLN A 520 -22.45 -6.40 3.75
C GLN A 520 -22.42 -6.35 2.20
N PHE A 521 -22.12 -7.48 1.54
CA PHE A 521 -22.05 -7.61 0.09
C PHE A 521 -23.24 -8.35 -0.53
N GLU A 522 -24.13 -8.94 0.28
CA GLU A 522 -25.17 -9.88 -0.21
C GLU A 522 -26.07 -9.29 -1.31
N SER A 523 -26.39 -8.00 -1.22
CA SER A 523 -27.22 -7.30 -2.21
C SER A 523 -26.50 -6.95 -3.51
N GLN A 524 -25.17 -7.13 -3.56
CA GLN A 524 -24.31 -6.72 -4.67
C GLN A 524 -23.68 -7.90 -5.41
N VAL A 525 -23.64 -9.09 -4.82
CA VAL A 525 -23.00 -10.28 -5.40
C VAL A 525 -24.01 -11.19 -6.11
N ASP A 526 -23.53 -11.97 -7.09
CA ASP A 526 -24.37 -12.95 -7.79
C ASP A 526 -24.72 -14.19 -6.91
N PRO A 527 -25.80 -14.94 -7.21
CA PRO A 527 -26.22 -16.10 -6.43
C PRO A 527 -25.19 -17.23 -6.31
N GLU A 528 -24.31 -17.41 -7.29
CA GLU A 528 -23.30 -18.45 -7.25
C GLU A 528 -22.13 -18.06 -6.33
N LEU A 529 -21.79 -16.76 -6.23
CA LEU A 529 -20.85 -16.27 -5.23
C LEU A 529 -21.48 -16.32 -3.82
N LEU A 530 -22.78 -16.05 -3.69
CA LEU A 530 -23.53 -16.26 -2.45
C LEU A 530 -23.54 -17.72 -1.99
N ALA A 531 -23.56 -18.68 -2.91
CA ALA A 531 -23.55 -20.11 -2.59
C ALA A 531 -22.24 -20.61 -1.97
N LEU A 532 -21.15 -19.83 -2.05
CA LEU A 532 -19.88 -20.13 -1.38
C LEU A 532 -19.86 -19.77 0.11
N ILE A 533 -20.90 -19.09 0.61
CA ILE A 533 -20.98 -18.52 1.96
C ILE A 533 -21.19 -19.60 3.02
#